data_AF-I2CPG2-F1
#
_entry.id   AF-I2CPG2-F1
#
_cell.length_a   1.000
_cell.length_b   1.000
_cell.length_c   1.000
_cell.angle_alpha   90.00
_cell.angle_beta   90.00
_cell.angle_gamma   90.00
#
_symmetry.space_group_name_H-M   'P 1'
#
loop_
_entity.id
_entity.type
_entity.pdbx_description
1 polymer ?
#
loop_
_entity_poly.entity_id
_entity_poly.type
_entity_poly.pdbx_seq_one_letter_code
_entity_poly.pdbx_strand_id
1 'polypeptide(L)'
;MPYASLRNAIPRKTNKERSQPAARKKFGLLEKHKDYVQRANDYKRKTKALASLREKAAFRNPDEFYFAMTKGQTKEGVHRVRPAEASLPHDHIALLKTQDMRYVNMKRALDVKKAEKLQAGLHFLTEEAANKHTVFVDTETEAETFDPAKHFGTDPALVTRAFNRPKLETLETPGAVLGVANVGELKKVRKARKLAYTELGERLKRSLSFKEVLEHMQVEKNVMGKGRKRKVQEAEDGKPAVFKWKRERRK
;
A
#
# COMPACT_ATOMS: atom_id res chain seq x y z
N MET A 1 14.13 -73.80 29.57
CA MET A 1 14.43 -72.90 30.70
C MET A 1 13.30 -71.88 30.88
N PRO A 2 12.34 -72.13 31.78
CA PRO A 2 11.22 -71.24 32.07
C PRO A 2 11.59 -70.26 33.18
N TYR A 3 12.21 -69.13 32.84
CA TYR A 3 12.54 -68.06 33.82
C TYR A 3 11.86 -66.73 33.46
N ALA A 4 10.60 -66.80 33.04
CA ALA A 4 9.78 -65.61 32.77
C ALA A 4 8.62 -65.42 33.76
N SER A 5 8.27 -66.42 34.57
CA SER A 5 7.03 -66.41 35.39
C SER A 5 7.16 -65.68 36.74
N LEU A 6 8.34 -65.62 37.36
CA LEU A 6 8.55 -64.87 38.63
C LEU A 6 8.94 -63.39 38.42
N ARG A 7 9.05 -62.92 37.17
CA ARG A 7 9.48 -61.55 36.84
C ARG A 7 8.41 -60.48 37.05
N ASN A 8 7.16 -60.90 37.26
CA ASN A 8 6.00 -60.01 37.44
C ASN A 8 5.62 -59.77 38.91
N ALA A 9 6.25 -60.47 39.87
CA ALA A 9 5.96 -60.32 41.30
C ALA A 9 6.59 -59.04 41.92
N ILE A 10 7.60 -58.46 41.27
CA ILE A 10 8.23 -57.19 41.65
C ILE A 10 8.28 -56.30 40.41
N PRO A 11 7.66 -55.10 40.42
CA PRO A 11 7.69 -54.20 39.28
C PRO A 11 9.13 -53.78 38.98
N ARG A 12 9.56 -53.95 37.73
CA ARG A 12 10.89 -53.51 37.31
C ARG A 12 10.94 -51.98 37.25
N LYS A 13 11.96 -51.39 37.88
CA LYS A 13 12.18 -49.94 37.85
C LYS A 13 12.41 -49.46 36.42
N THR A 14 11.65 -48.45 36.00
CA THR A 14 11.88 -47.74 34.75
C THR A 14 13.06 -46.78 34.92
N ASN A 15 14.09 -46.95 34.09
CA ASN A 15 15.23 -46.05 34.08
C ASN A 15 14.92 -44.82 33.21
N LYS A 16 14.95 -43.64 33.81
CA LYS A 16 14.74 -42.37 33.10
C LYS A 16 16.04 -41.92 32.41
N GLU A 17 15.92 -41.34 31.23
CA GLU A 17 17.06 -40.76 30.52
C GLU A 17 17.50 -39.42 31.15
N ARG A 18 18.80 -39.14 31.15
CA ARG A 18 19.35 -37.86 31.64
C ARG A 18 19.24 -36.77 30.58
N SER A 19 18.98 -35.54 31.02
CA SER A 19 19.01 -34.33 30.20
C SER A 19 20.44 -33.86 29.88
N GLN A 20 20.57 -32.90 28.95
CA GLN A 20 21.83 -32.20 28.67
C GLN A 20 22.25 -31.34 29.88
N PRO A 21 23.53 -31.32 30.30
CA PRO A 21 24.01 -30.43 31.37
C PRO A 21 23.77 -28.95 31.04
N ALA A 22 23.42 -28.16 32.06
CA ALA A 22 23.04 -26.75 31.89
C ALA A 22 24.11 -25.92 31.14
N ALA A 23 25.39 -26.10 31.48
CA ALA A 23 26.52 -25.42 30.84
C ALA A 23 26.66 -25.73 29.33
N ARG A 24 26.13 -26.87 28.86
CA ARG A 24 26.19 -27.32 27.46
C ARG A 24 24.84 -27.22 26.74
N LYS A 25 23.83 -26.62 27.37
CA LYS A 25 22.49 -26.45 26.78
C LYS A 25 22.52 -25.67 25.45
N LYS A 26 23.54 -24.81 25.24
CA LYS A 26 23.78 -24.09 23.98
C LYS A 26 23.92 -24.98 22.75
N PHE A 27 24.35 -26.23 22.91
CA PHE A 27 24.53 -27.20 21.80
C PHE A 27 23.27 -28.01 21.48
N GLY A 28 22.14 -27.70 22.12
CA GLY A 28 20.89 -28.41 21.93
C GLY A 28 20.80 -29.72 22.71
N LEU A 29 19.93 -30.61 22.24
CA LEU A 29 19.60 -31.88 22.90
C LEU A 29 20.82 -32.82 22.94
N LEU A 30 21.01 -33.48 24.08
CA LEU A 30 22.03 -34.54 24.20
C LEU A 30 21.51 -35.81 23.55
N GLU A 31 21.94 -36.07 22.32
CA GLU A 31 21.59 -37.27 21.58
C GLU A 31 21.89 -38.55 22.37
N LYS A 32 20.94 -39.47 22.33
CA LYS A 32 21.05 -40.82 22.90
C LYS A 32 21.23 -41.84 21.79
N HIS A 33 21.44 -43.10 22.17
CA HIS A 33 21.64 -44.19 21.22
C HIS A 33 20.49 -44.29 20.20
N LYS A 34 19.23 -44.10 20.62
CA LYS A 34 18.07 -44.10 19.72
C LYS A 34 18.17 -43.02 18.64
N ASP A 35 18.60 -41.82 19.01
CA ASP A 35 18.75 -40.68 18.10
C ASP A 35 19.92 -40.92 17.13
N TYR A 36 21.03 -41.45 17.66
CA TYR A 36 22.18 -41.87 16.86
C TYR A 36 21.79 -42.91 15.81
N VAL A 37 21.02 -43.94 16.17
CA VAL A 37 20.57 -44.97 15.24
C VAL A 37 19.71 -44.37 14.13
N GLN A 38 18.77 -43.47 14.46
CA GLN A 38 17.95 -42.77 13.45
C GLN A 38 18.82 -41.94 12.50
N ARG A 39 19.76 -41.16 13.03
CA ARG A 39 20.70 -40.37 12.24
C ARG A 39 21.60 -41.23 11.34
N ALA A 40 22.14 -42.32 11.87
CA ALA A 40 23.00 -43.22 11.13
C ALA A 40 22.23 -43.92 9.99
N ASN A 41 20.98 -44.32 10.24
CA ASN A 41 20.12 -44.90 9.22
C ASN A 41 19.75 -43.89 8.13
N ASP A 42 19.44 -42.64 8.48
CA ASP A 42 19.19 -41.57 7.50
C ASP A 42 20.42 -41.28 6.64
N TYR A 43 21.61 -41.20 7.26
CA TYR A 43 22.87 -41.02 6.54
C TYR A 43 23.12 -42.17 5.57
N LYS A 44 23.00 -43.42 6.01
CA LYS A 44 23.14 -44.61 5.15
C LYS A 44 22.14 -44.62 4.00
N ARG A 45 20.90 -44.17 4.23
CA ARG A 45 19.88 -44.05 3.17
C ARG A 45 20.29 -43.02 2.12
N LYS A 46 20.74 -41.83 2.56
CA LYS A 46 21.20 -40.76 1.67
C LYS A 46 22.44 -41.15 0.88
N THR A 47 23.42 -41.78 1.51
CA THR A 47 24.64 -42.24 0.82
C THR A 47 24.34 -43.33 -0.20
N LYS A 48 23.47 -44.29 0.13
CA LYS A 48 23.01 -45.31 -0.82
C LYS A 48 22.28 -44.69 -2.02
N ALA A 49 21.41 -43.71 -1.78
CA ALA A 49 20.71 -43.00 -2.85
C ALA A 49 21.69 -42.23 -3.77
N LEU A 50 22.66 -41.51 -3.18
CA LEU A 50 23.68 -40.80 -3.94
C LEU A 50 24.57 -41.75 -4.76
N ALA A 51 24.93 -42.91 -4.22
CA ALA A 51 25.69 -43.92 -4.95
C ALA A 51 24.92 -44.41 -6.20
N SER A 52 23.63 -44.73 -6.05
CA SER A 52 22.79 -45.12 -7.18
C SER A 52 22.62 -44.00 -8.21
N LEU A 53 22.48 -42.74 -7.78
CA LEU A 53 22.41 -41.60 -8.71
C LEU A 53 23.72 -41.38 -9.48
N ARG A 54 24.88 -41.57 -8.82
CA ARG A 54 26.20 -41.50 -9.48
C ARG A 54 26.38 -42.59 -10.51
N GLU A 55 25.96 -43.82 -10.19
CA GLU A 55 26.01 -44.95 -11.11
C GLU A 55 25.12 -44.69 -12.35
N LYS A 56 23.87 -44.24 -12.15
CA LYS A 56 22.98 -43.84 -13.25
C LYS A 56 23.56 -42.71 -14.11
N ALA A 57 24.22 -41.73 -13.49
CA ALA A 57 24.87 -40.64 -14.22
C ALA A 57 26.08 -41.13 -15.03
N ALA A 58 26.86 -42.08 -14.50
CA ALA A 58 28.02 -42.67 -15.18
C ALA A 58 27.62 -43.54 -16.38
N PHE A 59 26.53 -44.29 -16.27
CA PHE A 59 25.99 -45.14 -17.34
C PHE A 59 24.97 -44.44 -18.25
N ARG A 60 24.92 -43.10 -18.25
CA ARG A 60 23.97 -42.35 -19.10
C ARG A 60 24.34 -42.50 -20.58
N ASN A 61 23.37 -42.87 -21.42
CA ASN A 61 23.53 -42.84 -22.86
C ASN A 61 23.45 -41.38 -23.36
N PRO A 62 24.50 -40.83 -24.02
CA PRO A 62 24.47 -39.46 -24.53
C PRO A 62 23.37 -39.21 -25.57
N ASP A 63 22.98 -40.24 -26.33
CA ASP A 63 22.03 -40.17 -27.43
C ASP A 63 20.59 -40.54 -27.02
N GLU A 64 20.31 -40.66 -25.72
CA GLU A 64 18.96 -40.96 -25.24
C GLU A 64 17.98 -39.82 -25.55
N PHE A 65 16.80 -40.15 -26.09
CA PHE A 65 15.74 -39.20 -26.37
C PHE A 65 14.42 -39.63 -25.74
N TYR A 66 13.85 -38.76 -24.90
CA TYR A 66 12.51 -38.90 -24.36
C TYR A 66 11.62 -37.77 -24.90
N PHE A 67 10.37 -38.05 -25.28
CA PHE A 67 9.44 -37.03 -25.80
C PHE A 67 9.22 -35.85 -24.83
N ALA A 68 9.35 -36.08 -23.52
CA ALA A 68 9.25 -35.04 -22.50
C ALA A 68 10.38 -33.98 -22.61
N MET A 69 11.54 -34.32 -23.22
CA MET A 69 12.64 -33.39 -23.45
C MET A 69 12.25 -32.24 -24.41
N THR A 70 11.18 -32.37 -25.20
CA THR A 70 10.66 -31.27 -26.04
C THR A 70 10.00 -30.15 -25.22
N LYS A 71 9.50 -30.48 -24.02
CA LYS A 71 8.80 -29.54 -23.12
C LYS A 71 9.67 -29.12 -21.92
N GLY A 72 10.59 -29.98 -21.50
CA GLY A 72 11.56 -29.73 -20.44
C GLY A 72 12.75 -28.93 -20.93
N GLN A 73 13.33 -28.09 -20.08
CA GLN A 73 14.54 -27.34 -20.41
C GLN A 73 15.57 -27.49 -19.29
N THR A 74 16.82 -27.77 -19.64
CA THR A 74 17.93 -27.74 -18.69
C THR A 74 18.53 -26.33 -18.69
N LYS A 75 18.56 -25.67 -17.54
CA LYS A 75 19.24 -24.38 -17.36
C LYS A 75 20.33 -24.54 -16.31
N GLU A 76 21.57 -24.19 -16.66
CA GLU A 76 22.74 -24.33 -15.77
C GLU A 76 22.90 -25.76 -15.21
N GLY A 77 22.60 -26.78 -16.02
CA GLY A 77 22.70 -28.18 -15.61
C GLY A 77 21.54 -28.71 -14.75
N VAL A 78 20.56 -27.87 -14.38
CA VAL A 78 19.37 -28.30 -13.61
C VAL A 78 18.15 -28.36 -14.53
N HIS A 79 17.45 -29.49 -14.51
CA HIS A 79 16.20 -29.66 -15.24
C HIS A 79 15.12 -28.74 -14.64
N ARG A 80 14.59 -27.84 -15.45
CA ARG A 80 13.44 -27.00 -15.13
C ARG A 80 12.27 -27.44 -16.01
N VAL A 81 11.17 -27.81 -15.37
CA VAL A 81 9.89 -27.91 -16.08
C VAL A 81 9.53 -26.49 -16.48
N ARG A 82 9.32 -26.24 -17.77
CA ARG A 82 8.82 -24.94 -18.23
C ARG A 82 7.48 -24.72 -17.50
N PRO A 83 7.35 -23.73 -16.60
CA PRO A 83 6.05 -23.40 -16.05
C PRO A 83 5.15 -23.10 -17.25
N ALA A 84 3.88 -23.52 -17.22
CA ALA A 84 2.97 -23.22 -18.31
C ALA A 84 3.03 -21.71 -18.59
N GLU A 85 3.66 -21.33 -19.70
CA GLU A 85 3.81 -19.93 -20.10
C GLU A 85 2.40 -19.46 -20.42
N ALA A 86 1.76 -18.81 -19.45
CA ALA A 86 0.51 -18.09 -19.64
C ALA A 86 0.80 -16.79 -20.41
N SER A 87 1.48 -16.90 -21.55
CA SER A 87 1.58 -15.80 -22.50
C SER A 87 0.19 -15.62 -23.08
N LEU A 88 -0.54 -14.64 -22.53
CA LEU A 88 -1.86 -14.29 -22.99
C LEU A 88 -1.74 -13.71 -24.41
N PRO A 89 -2.67 -14.04 -25.33
CA PRO A 89 -2.69 -13.41 -26.63
C PRO A 89 -2.88 -11.89 -26.46
N HIS A 90 -2.33 -11.12 -27.39
CA HIS A 90 -2.32 -9.65 -27.34
C HIS A 90 -3.72 -9.05 -27.09
N ASP A 91 -4.75 -9.65 -27.68
CA ASP A 91 -6.14 -9.20 -27.53
C ASP A 91 -6.67 -9.38 -26.10
N HIS A 92 -6.29 -10.48 -25.42
CA HIS A 92 -6.65 -10.68 -24.02
C HIS A 92 -5.93 -9.66 -23.12
N ILE A 93 -4.65 -9.38 -23.38
CA ILE A 93 -3.90 -8.35 -22.65
C ILE A 93 -4.55 -6.96 -22.84
N ALA A 94 -4.93 -6.63 -24.08
CA ALA A 94 -5.59 -5.37 -24.38
C ALA A 94 -6.96 -5.23 -23.68
N LEU A 95 -7.71 -6.33 -23.60
CA LEU A 95 -8.98 -6.38 -22.88
C LEU A 95 -8.78 -6.13 -21.38
N LEU A 96 -7.86 -6.87 -20.74
CA LEU A 96 -7.55 -6.73 -19.31
C LEU A 96 -7.13 -5.31 -18.97
N LYS A 97 -6.18 -4.73 -19.71
CA LYS A 97 -5.75 -3.34 -19.50
C LYS A 97 -6.87 -2.32 -19.70
N THR A 98 -7.81 -2.59 -20.62
CA THR A 98 -8.98 -1.73 -20.81
C THR A 98 -9.93 -1.80 -19.61
N GLN A 99 -10.11 -2.98 -19.02
CA GLN A 99 -10.90 -3.16 -17.79
C GLN A 99 -10.25 -2.46 -16.60
N ASP A 100 -8.94 -2.63 -16.41
CA ASP A 100 -8.18 -2.00 -15.33
C ASP A 100 -8.25 -0.47 -15.42
N MET A 101 -8.03 0.09 -16.61
CA MET A 101 -8.15 1.53 -16.85
C MET A 101 -9.56 2.05 -16.50
N ARG A 102 -10.61 1.32 -16.88
CA ARG A 102 -12.00 1.69 -16.53
C ARG A 102 -12.22 1.65 -15.03
N TYR A 103 -11.70 0.64 -14.35
CA TYR A 103 -11.80 0.51 -12.90
C TYR A 103 -11.10 1.67 -12.17
N VAL A 104 -9.87 2.01 -12.56
CA VAL A 104 -9.13 3.14 -11.98
C VAL A 104 -9.86 4.45 -12.25
N ASN A 105 -10.36 4.66 -13.47
CA ASN A 105 -11.11 5.87 -13.81
C ASN A 105 -12.40 6.01 -12.99
N MET A 106 -13.12 4.91 -12.80
CA MET A 106 -14.29 4.87 -11.92
C MET A 106 -13.92 5.24 -10.49
N LYS A 107 -12.85 4.67 -9.92
CA LYS A 107 -12.40 4.99 -8.56
C LYS A 107 -12.02 6.46 -8.42
N ARG A 108 -11.30 7.02 -9.40
CA ARG A 108 -10.99 8.45 -9.46
C ARG A 108 -12.25 9.30 -9.48
N ALA A 109 -13.22 8.97 -10.33
CA ALA A 109 -14.47 9.72 -10.44
C ALA A 109 -15.28 9.70 -9.13
N LEU A 110 -15.28 8.58 -8.40
CA LEU A 110 -15.90 8.50 -7.08
C LEU A 110 -15.21 9.44 -6.07
N ASP A 111 -13.88 9.48 -6.04
CA ASP A 111 -13.14 10.37 -5.15
C ASP A 111 -13.33 11.84 -5.51
N VAL A 112 -13.35 12.19 -6.80
CA VAL A 112 -13.65 13.55 -7.27
C VAL A 112 -15.03 13.98 -6.82
N LYS A 113 -16.08 13.17 -7.07
CA LYS A 113 -17.44 13.48 -6.63
C LYS A 113 -17.57 13.61 -5.11
N LYS A 114 -16.86 12.78 -4.36
CA LYS A 114 -16.84 12.84 -2.89
C LYS A 114 -16.14 14.12 -2.41
N ALA A 115 -15.03 14.49 -3.04
CA ALA A 115 -14.32 15.74 -2.76
C ALA A 115 -15.21 16.96 -3.06
N GLU A 116 -15.88 17.00 -4.22
CA GLU A 116 -16.83 18.05 -4.59
C GLU A 116 -17.96 18.19 -3.55
N LYS A 117 -18.55 17.06 -3.12
CA LYS A 117 -19.60 17.08 -2.08
C LYS A 117 -19.10 17.59 -0.74
N LEU A 118 -17.89 17.20 -0.33
CA LEU A 118 -17.26 17.69 0.91
C LEU A 118 -16.94 19.18 0.80
N GLN A 119 -16.38 19.61 -0.33
CA GLN A 119 -16.04 21.00 -0.61
C GLN A 119 -17.27 21.89 -0.60
N ALA A 120 -18.41 21.45 -1.18
CA ALA A 120 -19.67 22.18 -1.14
C ALA A 120 -20.22 22.39 0.29
N GLY A 121 -19.93 21.47 1.21
CA GLY A 121 -20.33 21.58 2.63
C GLY A 121 -19.31 22.27 3.53
N LEU A 122 -18.07 22.48 3.05
CA LEU A 122 -16.99 23.08 3.84
C LEU A 122 -16.79 24.54 3.43
N HIS A 123 -17.03 25.46 4.36
CA HIS A 123 -17.01 26.90 4.08
C HIS A 123 -15.61 27.56 4.15
N PHE A 124 -14.53 26.80 4.38
CA PHE A 124 -13.13 27.29 4.50
C PHE A 124 -12.90 28.47 5.48
N LEU A 125 -13.85 28.77 6.36
CA LEU A 125 -13.85 30.00 7.17
C LEU A 125 -12.69 30.11 8.16
N THR A 126 -12.07 29.00 8.58
CA THR A 126 -11.00 29.01 9.61
C THR A 126 -9.60 29.01 9.02
N GLU A 127 -9.47 28.93 7.70
CA GLU A 127 -8.19 29.12 7.03
C GLU A 127 -7.99 30.63 6.82
N GLU A 128 -6.75 31.08 6.93
CA GLU A 128 -6.41 32.47 6.65
C GLU A 128 -6.68 32.76 5.18
N ALA A 129 -7.75 33.49 4.89
CA ALA A 129 -8.01 33.95 3.55
C ALA A 129 -6.91 34.95 3.17
N ALA A 130 -6.23 34.72 2.04
CA ALA A 130 -5.22 35.64 1.50
C ALA A 130 -5.81 36.96 0.95
N ASN A 131 -7.03 37.31 1.37
CA ASN A 131 -7.73 38.50 0.91
C ASN A 131 -7.31 39.72 1.74
N LYS A 132 -7.03 40.83 1.06
CA LYS A 132 -6.71 42.11 1.71
C LYS A 132 -7.98 42.94 1.84
N HIS A 133 -8.27 43.44 3.04
CA HIS A 133 -9.35 44.39 3.29
C HIS A 133 -8.76 45.77 3.57
N THR A 134 -8.92 46.69 2.62
CA THR A 134 -8.42 48.07 2.72
C THR A 134 -9.52 48.99 3.23
N VAL A 135 -9.26 49.72 4.31
CA VAL A 135 -10.16 50.75 4.85
C VAL A 135 -9.67 52.11 4.37
N PHE A 136 -10.59 52.92 3.84
CA PHE A 136 -10.31 54.30 3.43
C PHE A 136 -10.69 55.26 4.54
N VAL A 137 -9.87 56.29 4.73
CA VAL A 137 -9.97 57.28 5.80
C VAL A 137 -9.69 58.65 5.21
N ASP A 138 -10.37 59.69 5.69
CA ASP A 138 -10.39 61.01 5.04
C ASP A 138 -9.18 61.87 5.41
N THR A 139 -8.60 61.69 6.60
CA THR A 139 -7.43 62.47 7.06
C THR A 139 -6.23 61.58 7.42
N GLU A 140 -5.03 62.12 7.22
CA GLU A 140 -3.78 61.41 7.52
C GLU A 140 -3.62 61.12 9.02
N THR A 141 -4.10 62.04 9.87
CA THR A 141 -4.12 61.87 11.34
C THR A 141 -5.03 60.71 11.78
N GLU A 142 -6.14 60.48 11.09
CA GLU A 142 -7.02 59.35 11.36
C GLU A 142 -6.42 58.03 10.86
N ALA A 143 -5.62 58.05 9.79
CA ALA A 143 -4.93 56.86 9.30
C ALA A 143 -3.84 56.38 10.29
N GLU A 144 -3.10 57.30 10.93
CA GLU A 144 -2.07 56.95 11.92
C GLU A 144 -2.65 56.40 13.24
N THR A 145 -3.81 56.91 13.66
CA THR A 145 -4.46 56.52 14.93
C THR A 145 -5.57 55.48 14.75
N PHE A 146 -5.66 54.86 13.56
CA PHE A 146 -6.73 53.95 13.18
C PHE A 146 -6.78 52.70 14.07
N ASP A 147 -7.89 52.55 14.80
CA ASP A 147 -8.18 51.36 15.60
C ASP A 147 -9.29 50.52 14.93
N PRO A 148 -8.96 49.32 14.43
CA PRO A 148 -9.95 48.45 13.79
C PRO A 148 -11.11 48.06 14.71
N ALA A 149 -10.88 47.90 16.01
CA ALA A 149 -11.92 47.48 16.96
C ALA A 149 -13.00 48.56 17.09
N LYS A 150 -12.58 49.82 17.22
CA LYS A 150 -13.46 50.99 17.26
C LYS A 150 -14.16 51.23 15.93
N HIS A 151 -13.42 51.14 14.81
CA HIS A 151 -13.99 51.35 13.48
C HIS A 151 -15.12 50.36 13.16
N PHE A 152 -14.93 49.08 13.49
CA PHE A 152 -15.97 48.06 13.27
C PHE A 152 -17.00 47.98 14.41
N GLY A 153 -16.76 48.62 15.56
CA GLY A 153 -17.61 48.52 16.75
C GLY A 153 -17.69 47.09 17.29
N THR A 154 -16.58 46.35 17.21
CA THR A 154 -16.48 44.92 17.57
C THR A 154 -15.46 44.70 18.68
N ASP A 155 -15.61 43.61 19.43
CA ASP A 155 -14.60 43.21 20.42
C ASP A 155 -13.22 42.97 19.77
N PRO A 156 -12.10 43.43 20.39
CA PRO A 156 -10.75 43.25 19.86
C PRO A 156 -10.39 41.80 19.50
N ALA A 157 -10.92 40.80 20.20
CA ALA A 157 -10.68 39.38 19.91
C ALA A 157 -11.30 38.91 18.58
N LEU A 158 -12.32 39.62 18.07
CA LEU A 158 -13.03 39.28 16.84
C LEU A 158 -12.47 39.99 15.61
N VAL A 159 -11.64 41.02 15.78
CA VAL A 159 -11.02 41.81 14.70
C VAL A 159 -10.19 40.93 13.76
N THR A 160 -9.57 39.87 14.28
CA THR A 160 -8.72 38.95 13.50
C THR A 160 -9.52 38.00 12.61
N ARG A 161 -10.78 37.71 12.92
CA ARG A 161 -11.59 36.70 12.22
C ARG A 161 -12.34 37.30 11.04
N ALA A 162 -12.18 36.84 9.79
CA ALA A 162 -12.81 37.50 8.62
C ALA A 162 -14.36 37.43 8.53
N PHE A 163 -15.01 36.52 9.25
CA PHE A 163 -16.43 36.20 9.09
C PHE A 163 -17.19 36.29 10.42
N ASN A 164 -18.47 36.69 10.38
CA ASN A 164 -19.33 36.79 11.57
C ASN A 164 -18.66 37.58 12.72
N ARG A 165 -18.48 38.89 12.49
CA ARG A 165 -18.03 39.89 13.46
C ARG A 165 -19.25 40.72 13.94
N PRO A 166 -19.98 40.28 14.97
CA PRO A 166 -21.12 41.05 15.50
C PRO A 166 -20.64 42.35 16.16
N LYS A 167 -21.41 43.43 15.98
CA LYS A 167 -21.19 44.69 16.69
C LYS A 167 -21.54 44.54 18.17
N LEU A 168 -20.95 45.37 19.02
CA LEU A 168 -21.24 45.40 20.46
C LEU A 168 -22.74 45.62 20.74
N GLU A 169 -23.38 46.54 20.04
CA GLU A 169 -24.83 46.79 20.12
C GLU A 169 -25.67 45.53 19.81
N THR A 170 -25.22 44.71 18.85
CA THR A 170 -25.88 43.45 18.50
C THR A 170 -25.68 42.38 19.58
N LEU A 171 -24.56 42.42 20.30
CA LEU A 171 -24.30 41.50 21.41
C LEU A 171 -25.13 41.83 22.65
N GLU A 172 -25.50 43.09 22.84
CA GLU A 172 -26.40 43.53 23.92
C GLU A 172 -27.84 43.04 23.72
N THR A 173 -28.25 42.74 22.48
CA THR A 173 -29.60 42.26 22.19
C THR A 173 -29.74 40.78 22.59
N PRO A 174 -30.62 40.43 23.54
CA PRO A 174 -30.75 39.06 24.01
C PRO A 174 -31.23 38.13 22.88
N GLY A 175 -30.47 37.06 22.62
CA GLY A 175 -30.77 36.08 21.57
C GLY A 175 -30.20 36.38 20.19
N ALA A 176 -29.50 37.51 19.99
CA ALA A 176 -28.90 37.85 18.70
C ALA A 176 -27.77 36.90 18.28
N VAL A 177 -27.09 36.26 19.25
CA VAL A 177 -26.05 35.27 18.97
C VAL A 177 -26.49 33.90 19.49
N LEU A 178 -26.74 32.98 18.57
CA LEU A 178 -27.01 31.58 18.86
C LEU A 178 -25.67 30.83 19.06
N GLY A 179 -25.21 30.81 20.30
CA GLY A 179 -24.04 30.02 20.72
C GLY A 179 -24.42 28.59 21.11
N VAL A 180 -23.45 27.67 21.01
CA VAL A 180 -23.60 26.32 21.60
C VAL A 180 -23.38 26.44 23.11
N ALA A 181 -24.40 26.18 23.92
CA ALA A 181 -24.33 26.29 25.37
C ALA A 181 -23.37 25.25 26.02
N ASN A 182 -23.14 24.11 25.35
CA ASN A 182 -22.33 23.02 25.87
C ASN A 182 -20.94 22.97 25.23
N VAL A 183 -19.89 23.19 26.04
CA VAL A 183 -18.48 23.13 25.61
C VAL A 183 -18.11 21.76 25.02
N GLY A 184 -18.73 20.67 25.50
CA GLY A 184 -18.51 19.32 24.98
C GLY A 184 -19.01 19.14 23.55
N GLU A 185 -20.17 19.71 23.22
CA GLU A 185 -20.72 19.69 21.86
C GLU A 185 -19.85 20.49 20.90
N LEU A 186 -19.35 21.66 21.32
CA LEU A 186 -18.43 22.47 20.53
C LEU A 186 -17.15 21.70 20.18
N LYS A 187 -16.58 20.94 21.12
CA LYS A 187 -15.42 20.07 20.86
C LYS A 187 -15.73 18.98 19.83
N LYS A 188 -16.92 18.37 19.91
CA LYS A 188 -17.38 17.36 18.93
C LYS A 188 -17.51 17.96 17.52
N VAL A 189 -18.13 19.13 17.40
CA VAL A 189 -18.29 19.84 16.11
C VAL A 189 -16.93 20.21 15.52
N ARG A 190 -16.01 20.77 16.33
CA ARG A 190 -14.64 21.08 15.88
C ARG A 190 -13.88 19.84 15.41
N LYS A 191 -14.02 18.71 16.12
CA LYS A 191 -13.41 17.44 15.71
C LYS A 191 -14.00 16.91 14.40
N ALA A 192 -15.33 16.92 14.25
CA ALA A 192 -16.00 16.51 13.02
C ALA A 192 -15.56 17.37 11.82
N ARG A 193 -15.47 18.69 12.02
CA ARG A 193 -14.98 19.62 11.00
C ARG A 193 -13.52 19.33 10.61
N LYS A 194 -12.63 19.12 11.58
CA LYS A 194 -11.23 18.75 11.31
C LYS A 194 -11.14 17.46 10.49
N LEU A 195 -11.92 16.44 10.86
CA LEU A 195 -11.97 15.17 10.13
C LEU A 195 -12.46 15.33 8.69
N ALA A 196 -13.44 16.21 8.45
CA ALA A 196 -13.93 16.48 7.11
C ALA A 196 -12.87 17.17 6.22
N TYR A 197 -12.09 18.11 6.76
CA TYR A 197 -10.97 18.71 6.03
C TYR A 197 -9.85 17.71 5.75
N THR A 198 -9.50 16.85 6.72
CA THR A 198 -8.50 15.80 6.49
C THR A 198 -8.97 14.82 5.43
N GLU A 199 -10.25 14.41 5.46
CA GLU A 199 -10.83 13.56 4.42
C GLU A 199 -10.76 14.25 3.04
N LEU A 200 -11.16 15.52 2.94
CA LEU A 200 -11.09 16.27 1.68
C LEU A 200 -9.66 16.28 1.11
N GLY A 201 -8.66 16.59 1.94
CA GLY A 201 -7.25 16.59 1.54
C GLY A 201 -6.76 15.22 1.06
N GLU A 202 -7.14 14.15 1.76
CA GLU A 202 -6.81 12.77 1.36
C GLU A 202 -7.48 12.37 0.03
N ARG A 203 -8.75 12.74 -0.17
CA ARG A 203 -9.47 12.49 -1.43
C ARG A 203 -8.82 13.18 -2.61
N LEU A 204 -8.41 14.45 -2.44
CA LEU A 204 -7.71 15.21 -3.48
C LEU A 204 -6.36 14.57 -3.82
N LYS A 205 -5.55 14.22 -2.82
CA LYS A 205 -4.27 13.53 -3.02
C LYS A 205 -4.45 12.19 -3.74
N ARG A 206 -5.45 11.41 -3.34
CA ARG A 206 -5.77 10.12 -3.97
C ARG A 206 -6.27 10.28 -5.41
N SER A 207 -7.08 11.29 -5.68
CA SER A 207 -7.53 11.62 -7.04
C SER A 207 -6.37 11.99 -7.96
N LEU A 208 -5.34 12.67 -7.43
CA LEU A 208 -4.11 12.98 -8.15
C LEU A 208 -3.30 11.73 -8.46
N SER A 209 -3.10 10.82 -7.48
CA SER A 209 -2.37 9.58 -7.75
C SER A 209 -3.10 8.70 -8.77
N PHE A 210 -4.43 8.61 -8.71
CA PHE A 210 -5.19 7.91 -9.74
C PHE A 210 -5.08 8.59 -11.11
N LYS A 211 -4.95 9.91 -11.17
CA LYS A 211 -4.73 10.64 -12.43
C LYS A 211 -3.40 10.23 -13.05
N GLU A 212 -2.32 10.21 -12.27
CA GLU A 212 -1.00 9.78 -12.73
C GLU A 212 -1.04 8.35 -13.27
N VAL A 213 -1.59 7.40 -12.49
CA VAL A 213 -1.74 6.01 -12.92
C VAL A 213 -2.56 5.89 -14.22
N LEU A 214 -3.63 6.66 -14.36
CA LEU A 214 -4.44 6.67 -15.59
C LEU A 214 -3.66 7.19 -16.79
N GLU A 215 -2.82 8.21 -16.62
CA GLU A 215 -1.98 8.74 -17.68
C GLU A 215 -0.98 7.68 -18.17
N HIS A 216 -0.36 6.92 -17.26
CA HIS A 216 0.48 5.76 -17.60
C HIS A 216 -0.29 4.68 -18.34
N MET A 217 -1.43 4.24 -17.81
CA MET A 217 -2.28 3.22 -18.45
C MET A 217 -2.76 3.67 -19.83
N GLN A 218 -3.05 4.96 -20.01
CA GLN A 218 -3.49 5.52 -21.28
C GLN A 218 -2.37 5.48 -22.32
N VAL A 219 -1.15 5.84 -21.94
CA VAL A 219 0.01 5.72 -22.81
C VAL A 219 0.25 4.27 -23.20
N GLU A 220 0.24 3.33 -22.25
CA GLU A 220 0.40 1.91 -22.54
C GLU A 220 -0.64 1.40 -23.54
N LYS A 221 -1.91 1.76 -23.35
CA LYS A 221 -3.00 1.41 -24.27
C LYS A 221 -2.76 1.98 -25.66
N ASN A 222 -2.33 3.24 -25.76
CA ASN A 222 -2.00 3.89 -27.03
C ASN A 222 -0.82 3.20 -27.72
N VAL A 223 0.19 2.80 -26.95
CA VAL A 223 1.38 2.06 -27.43
C VAL A 223 0.99 0.67 -27.91
N MET A 224 0.06 -0.03 -27.27
CA MET A 224 -0.45 -1.31 -27.77
C MET A 224 -1.28 -1.19 -29.06
N GLY A 225 -1.71 0.03 -29.41
CA GLY A 225 -2.40 0.31 -30.65
C GLY A 225 -1.52 0.20 -31.90
N LYS A 226 -2.18 0.14 -33.06
CA LYS A 226 -1.55 0.09 -34.38
C LYS A 226 -0.86 1.41 -34.75
N GLY A 227 0.15 1.31 -35.62
CA GLY A 227 0.89 2.45 -36.18
C GLY A 227 2.35 2.48 -35.76
N ARG A 228 3.21 3.01 -36.65
CA ARG A 228 4.64 3.14 -36.40
C ARG A 228 4.88 4.25 -35.36
N LYS A 229 5.61 3.90 -34.31
CA LYS A 229 5.89 4.75 -33.14
C LYS A 229 7.36 4.67 -32.76
N ARG A 230 7.89 5.74 -32.17
CA ARG A 230 9.21 5.78 -31.54
C ARG A 230 9.08 6.35 -30.13
N LYS A 231 9.79 5.76 -29.18
CA LYS A 231 9.93 6.36 -27.84
C LYS A 231 10.87 7.55 -27.94
N VAL A 232 10.51 8.68 -27.34
CA VAL A 232 11.28 9.93 -27.36
C VAL A 232 11.88 10.21 -25.98
N GLN A 233 11.11 9.96 -24.92
CA GLN A 233 11.55 10.09 -23.53
C GLN A 233 11.05 8.88 -22.74
N GLU A 234 11.87 8.45 -21.77
CA GLU A 234 11.48 7.43 -20.80
C GLU A 234 10.49 8.00 -19.77
N ALA A 235 9.89 7.12 -18.97
CA ALA A 235 9.04 7.53 -17.87
C ALA A 235 9.91 8.01 -16.70
N GLU A 236 9.83 9.29 -16.35
CA GLU A 236 10.59 9.92 -15.27
C GLU A 236 9.67 10.82 -14.42
N ASP A 237 9.98 10.99 -13.14
CA ASP A 237 9.27 11.87 -12.19
C ASP A 237 7.74 11.69 -12.14
N GLY A 238 7.27 10.43 -12.22
CA GLY A 238 5.84 10.11 -12.18
C GLY A 238 5.08 10.42 -13.48
N LYS A 239 5.74 11.00 -14.49
CA LYS A 239 5.14 11.23 -15.81
C LYS A 239 5.29 10.00 -16.71
N PRO A 240 4.33 9.72 -17.59
CA PRO A 240 4.42 8.59 -18.50
C PRO A 240 5.43 8.83 -19.61
N ALA A 241 5.99 7.74 -20.14
CA ALA A 241 6.92 7.78 -21.26
C ALA A 241 6.29 8.46 -22.49
N VAL A 242 7.07 9.27 -23.20
CA VAL A 242 6.57 10.04 -24.35
C VAL A 242 6.91 9.30 -25.64
N PHE A 243 5.88 9.04 -26.45
CA PHE A 243 6.00 8.41 -27.76
C PHE A 243 5.60 9.37 -28.87
N LYS A 244 6.32 9.30 -29.99
CA LYS A 244 5.99 10.01 -31.24
C LYS A 244 5.56 9.00 -32.29
N TRP A 245 4.33 9.15 -32.77
CA TRP A 245 3.81 8.37 -33.90
C TRP A 245 4.23 9.00 -35.23
N LYS A 246 4.44 8.16 -36.25
CA LYS A 246 4.65 8.64 -37.62
C LYS A 246 3.39 9.39 -38.08
N ARG A 247 3.56 10.52 -38.77
CA ARG A 247 2.45 11.30 -39.32
C ARG A 247 1.83 10.54 -40.49
N GLU A 248 0.85 9.70 -40.18
CA GLU A 248 0.07 8.92 -41.16
C GLU A 248 -1.40 9.04 -40.80
N ARG A 249 -2.25 9.36 -41.78
CA ARG A 249 -3.70 9.35 -41.59
C ARG A 249 -4.15 7.89 -41.50
N ARG A 250 -4.88 7.55 -40.43
CA ARG A 250 -5.54 6.25 -40.34
C ARG A 250 -6.62 6.20 -41.42
N LYS A 251 -6.54 5.18 -42.28
CA LYS A 251 -7.60 4.85 -43.23
C LYS A 251 -8.78 4.26 -42.48
#